data_AF-A0A7W0WAG0-F1
#
_entry.id   AF-A0A7W0WAG0-F1
#
_cell.length_a   1.000
_cell.length_b   1.000
_cell.length_c   1.000
_cell.angle_alpha   90.00
_cell.angle_beta   90.00
_cell.angle_gamma   90.00
#
_symmetry.space_group_name_H-M   'P 1'
#
loop_
_entity.id
_entity.type
_entity.pdbx_description
1 polymer ?
#
loop_
_entity_poly.entity_id
_entity_poly.type
_entity_poly.pdbx_seq_one_letter_code
_entity_poly.pdbx_strand_id
1 'polypeptide(L)'
;MNSVTTPTELDVREIVPRERHQLIFRLLDSLGPGEAMHLINDHDPIPLYYQMEGTRPGLFAWDYQEQGPEVWRVYITRKPTAEVDLVGQTIATIVEQHPETMPVFTKFGLDLCCGGGLTIDQAATAHGLMPQTILSAVRAELSQK
;
A
#
# COMPACT_ATOMS: atom_id res chain seq x y z
N MET A 1 1.17 -20.00 10.91
CA MET A 1 0.66 -20.85 9.81
C MET A 1 0.43 -19.89 8.64
N ASN A 2 1.31 -19.91 7.63
CA ASN A 2 1.19 -18.99 6.49
C ASN A 2 0.20 -19.61 5.51
N SER A 3 -1.00 -19.04 5.43
CA SER A 3 -1.95 -19.36 4.38
C SER A 3 -1.35 -18.88 3.05
N VAL A 4 -1.04 -19.82 2.15
CA VAL A 4 -0.64 -19.50 0.79
C VAL A 4 -1.92 -19.16 0.04
N THR A 5 -2.26 -17.87 -0.04
CA THR A 5 -3.35 -17.41 -0.91
C THR A 5 -2.85 -17.51 -2.35
N THR A 6 -3.42 -18.40 -3.15
CA THR A 6 -3.11 -18.46 -4.58
C THR A 6 -3.55 -17.16 -5.23
N PRO A 7 -2.64 -16.40 -5.86
CA PRO A 7 -2.97 -15.12 -6.47
C PRO A 7 -3.91 -15.30 -7.66
N THR A 8 -4.95 -14.47 -7.75
CA THR A 8 -5.93 -14.50 -8.85
C THR A 8 -5.24 -14.28 -10.19
N GLU A 9 -5.55 -15.10 -11.20
CA GLU A 9 -5.05 -14.90 -12.57
C GLU A 9 -6.07 -14.12 -13.42
N LEU A 10 -5.60 -13.09 -14.11
CA LEU A 10 -6.35 -12.32 -15.09
C LEU A 10 -5.66 -12.40 -16.45
N ASP A 11 -6.20 -13.22 -17.35
CA ASP A 11 -5.80 -13.23 -18.75
C ASP A 11 -6.64 -12.25 -19.56
N VAL A 12 -6.03 -11.14 -19.99
CA VAL A 12 -6.74 -10.11 -20.75
C VAL A 12 -6.71 -10.34 -22.25
N ARG A 13 -6.00 -11.37 -22.73
CA ARG A 13 -5.93 -11.71 -24.17
C ARG A 13 -7.29 -12.16 -24.69
N GLU A 14 -8.10 -12.77 -23.84
CA GLU A 14 -9.48 -13.20 -24.14
C GLU A 14 -10.51 -12.05 -24.01
N ILE A 15 -10.06 -10.86 -23.59
CA ILE A 15 -10.93 -9.72 -23.28
C ILE A 15 -10.82 -8.66 -24.37
N VAL A 16 -11.95 -8.07 -24.74
CA VAL A 16 -12.00 -7.02 -25.77
C VAL A 16 -11.11 -5.84 -25.34
N PRO A 17 -10.21 -5.32 -26.21
CA PRO A 17 -9.20 -4.32 -25.85
C PRO A 17 -9.73 -3.10 -25.08
N ARG A 18 -10.93 -2.63 -25.43
CA ARG A 18 -11.56 -1.46 -24.79
C ARG A 18 -11.97 -1.69 -23.34
N GLU A 19 -12.16 -2.95 -22.93
CA GLU A 19 -12.63 -3.35 -21.60
C GLU A 19 -11.49 -3.72 -20.66
N ARG A 20 -10.32 -4.11 -21.22
CA ARG A 20 -9.13 -4.57 -20.47
C ARG A 20 -8.76 -3.60 -19.37
N HIS A 21 -8.55 -2.32 -19.71
CA HIS A 21 -8.10 -1.29 -18.75
C HIS A 21 -9.06 -1.16 -17.56
N GLN A 22 -10.36 -1.00 -17.82
CA GLN A 22 -11.34 -0.82 -16.76
C GLN A 22 -11.39 -2.04 -15.83
N LEU A 23 -11.30 -3.26 -16.39
CA LEU A 23 -11.31 -4.48 -15.61
C LEU A 23 -10.04 -4.64 -14.77
N ILE A 24 -8.87 -4.38 -15.35
CA ILE A 24 -7.58 -4.46 -14.65
C ILE A 24 -7.58 -3.53 -13.44
N PHE A 25 -7.92 -2.25 -13.63
CA PHE A 25 -7.96 -1.30 -12.51
C PHE A 25 -8.99 -1.67 -11.45
N ARG A 26 -10.17 -2.16 -11.84
CA ARG A 26 -11.19 -2.62 -10.89
C ARG A 26 -10.66 -3.76 -10.02
N LEU A 27 -9.97 -4.73 -10.62
CA LEU A 27 -9.42 -5.87 -9.89
C LEU A 27 -8.25 -5.46 -8.99
N LEU A 28 -7.35 -4.60 -9.48
CA LEU A 28 -6.27 -4.04 -8.68
C LEU A 28 -6.78 -3.25 -7.46
N ASP A 29 -7.81 -2.42 -7.65
CA ASP A 29 -8.43 -1.65 -6.56
C ASP A 29 -9.16 -2.56 -5.55
N SER A 30 -9.59 -3.76 -5.98
CA SER A 30 -10.22 -4.76 -5.10
C SER A 30 -9.25 -5.59 -4.27
N LEU A 31 -7.95 -5.60 -4.62
CA LEU A 31 -6.95 -6.32 -3.84
C LEU A 31 -6.85 -5.73 -2.45
N GLY A 32 -6.81 -6.57 -1.42
CA GLY A 32 -6.45 -6.19 -0.07
C GLY A 32 -4.95 -5.91 0.08
N PRO A 33 -4.54 -5.25 1.18
CA PRO A 33 -3.13 -5.12 1.58
C PRO A 33 -2.37 -6.46 1.58
N GLY A 34 -1.29 -6.55 0.80
CA GLY A 34 -0.49 -7.77 0.68
C GLY A 34 -1.09 -8.85 -0.24
N GLU A 35 -2.29 -8.63 -0.78
CA GLU A 35 -2.86 -9.49 -1.82
C GLU A 35 -2.26 -9.17 -3.19
N ALA A 36 -2.34 -10.15 -4.08
CA ALA A 36 -1.72 -10.08 -5.39
C ALA A 36 -2.56 -10.76 -6.47
N MET A 37 -2.24 -10.43 -7.72
CA MET A 37 -2.80 -11.05 -8.90
C MET A 37 -1.74 -11.22 -10.00
N HIS A 38 -1.96 -12.17 -10.90
CA HIS A 38 -1.21 -12.27 -12.14
C HIS A 38 -1.98 -11.59 -13.26
N LEU A 39 -1.34 -10.67 -13.97
CA LEU A 39 -1.81 -10.11 -15.23
C LEU A 39 -1.11 -10.82 -16.39
N ILE A 40 -1.88 -11.42 -17.29
CA ILE A 40 -1.38 -12.03 -18.53
C ILE A 40 -1.87 -11.20 -19.71
N ASN A 41 -0.94 -10.69 -20.52
CA ASN A 41 -1.20 -9.78 -21.64
C ASN A 41 -0.53 -10.26 -22.93
N ASP A 42 -1.05 -9.81 -24.07
CA ASP A 42 -0.50 -10.11 -25.42
C ASP A 42 0.64 -9.15 -25.82
N HIS A 43 0.95 -8.16 -25.00
CA HIS A 43 2.04 -7.21 -25.19
C HIS A 43 2.57 -6.73 -23.84
N ASP A 44 3.73 -6.06 -23.86
CA ASP A 44 4.34 -5.46 -22.67
C ASP A 44 3.38 -4.46 -21.99
N PRO A 45 2.95 -4.72 -20.74
CA PRO A 45 2.10 -3.82 -19.97
C PRO A 45 2.83 -2.59 -19.39
N ILE A 46 4.03 -2.24 -19.86
CA ILE A 46 4.77 -1.06 -19.38
C ILE A 46 3.97 0.27 -19.38
N PRO A 47 3.05 0.58 -20.32
CA PRO A 47 2.25 1.81 -20.23
C PRO A 47 1.31 1.78 -19.03
N LEU A 48 0.77 0.61 -18.69
CA LEU A 48 -0.09 0.41 -17.53
C LEU A 48 0.70 0.62 -16.22
N TYR A 49 1.92 0.09 -16.15
CA TYR A 49 2.83 0.30 -15.01
C TYR A 49 3.04 1.79 -14.75
N TYR A 50 3.40 2.58 -15.78
CA TYR A 50 3.62 4.01 -15.61
C TYR A 50 2.33 4.77 -15.25
N GLN A 51 1.18 4.36 -15.78
CA GLN A 51 -0.11 4.95 -15.39
C GLN A 51 -0.44 4.66 -13.92
N MET A 52 -0.14 3.46 -13.43
CA MET A 52 -0.30 3.10 -12.03
C MET A 52 0.63 3.93 -11.14
N GLU A 53 1.92 4.00 -11.45
CA GLU A 53 2.87 4.80 -10.66
C GLU A 53 2.53 6.30 -10.68
N GLY A 54 1.98 6.82 -11.77
CA GLY A 54 1.53 8.21 -11.84
C GLY A 54 0.23 8.51 -11.07
N THR A 55 -0.65 7.52 -10.87
CA THR A 55 -1.96 7.72 -10.22
C THR A 55 -2.01 7.20 -8.78
N ARG A 56 -1.21 6.20 -8.45
CA ARG A 56 -1.15 5.48 -7.18
C ARG A 56 0.31 5.16 -6.83
N PRO A 57 1.17 6.19 -6.67
CA PRO A 57 2.62 6.02 -6.57
C PRO A 57 2.98 5.08 -5.43
N GLY A 58 3.76 4.04 -5.75
CA GLY A 58 4.29 3.11 -4.77
C GLY A 58 3.25 2.19 -4.11
N LEU A 59 1.97 2.23 -4.50
CA LEU A 59 0.92 1.39 -3.92
C LEU A 59 1.01 -0.08 -4.35
N PHE A 60 1.58 -0.34 -5.53
CA PHE A 60 1.72 -1.69 -6.07
C PHE A 60 3.20 -2.06 -6.26
N ALA A 61 3.54 -3.31 -6.01
CA ALA A 61 4.78 -3.93 -6.47
C ALA A 61 4.53 -4.63 -7.81
N TRP A 62 5.54 -4.64 -8.68
CA TRP A 62 5.43 -5.06 -10.06
C TRP A 62 6.58 -5.99 -10.43
N ASP A 63 6.29 -7.27 -10.59
CA ASP A 63 7.29 -8.30 -10.83
C ASP A 63 7.00 -9.05 -12.13
N TYR A 64 7.84 -8.87 -13.14
CA TYR A 64 7.73 -9.64 -14.38
C TYR A 64 8.05 -11.12 -14.12
N GLN A 65 7.10 -11.99 -14.41
CA GLN A 65 7.26 -13.45 -14.36
C GLN A 65 7.58 -14.01 -15.75
N GLU A 66 7.08 -13.37 -16.81
CA GLU A 66 7.34 -13.74 -18.20
C GLU A 66 7.35 -12.49 -19.08
N GLN A 67 8.31 -12.40 -20.01
CA GLN A 67 8.53 -11.23 -20.85
C GLN A 67 8.59 -11.61 -22.33
N GLY A 68 7.45 -11.98 -22.91
CA GLY A 68 7.22 -12.07 -24.35
C GLY A 68 8.11 -13.07 -25.11
N PRO A 69 7.96 -13.13 -26.45
CA PRO A 69 7.06 -12.31 -27.28
C PRO A 69 5.60 -12.78 -27.29
N GLU A 70 5.32 -14.03 -26.90
CA GLU A 70 3.99 -14.64 -27.01
C GLU A 70 3.09 -14.32 -25.79
N VAL A 71 3.70 -14.22 -24.62
CA VAL A 71 3.00 -14.01 -23.35
C VAL A 71 3.78 -13.04 -22.48
N TRP A 72 3.08 -12.05 -21.93
CA TRP A 72 3.63 -11.17 -20.90
C TRP A 72 2.88 -11.44 -19.61
N ARG A 73 3.59 -11.94 -18.59
CA ARG A 73 3.01 -12.25 -17.29
C ARG A 73 3.65 -11.38 -16.23
N VAL A 74 2.83 -10.61 -15.52
CA VAL A 74 3.26 -9.76 -14.42
C VAL A 74 2.55 -10.19 -13.15
N TYR A 75 3.31 -10.35 -12.09
CA TYR A 75 2.80 -10.49 -10.74
C TYR A 75 2.69 -9.10 -10.10
N ILE A 76 1.46 -8.70 -9.78
CA ILE A 76 1.15 -7.38 -9.24
C ILE A 76 0.64 -7.57 -7.82
N THR A 77 1.36 -7.02 -6.86
CA THR A 77 1.00 -7.09 -5.43
C THR A 77 0.54 -5.72 -4.97
N ARG A 78 -0.64 -5.60 -4.35
CA ARG A 78 -0.97 -4.40 -3.58
C ARG A 78 -0.08 -4.43 -2.36
N LYS A 79 0.82 -3.46 -2.24
CA LYS A 79 1.69 -3.40 -1.07
C LYS A 79 0.82 -3.34 0.17
N PRO A 80 1.23 -3.98 1.28
CA PRO A 80 0.56 -3.79 2.56
C PRO A 80 0.31 -2.30 2.76
N THR A 81 -0.91 -1.91 3.18
CA THR A 81 -1.25 -0.50 3.40
C THR A 81 -0.09 0.11 4.12
N ALA A 82 0.44 1.15 3.48
CA ALA A 82 1.81 1.55 3.60
C ALA A 82 2.40 1.18 4.97
N GLU A 83 3.53 0.50 4.96
CA GLU A 83 4.60 1.07 5.76
C GLU A 83 4.76 2.52 5.27
N VAL A 84 3.87 3.42 5.70
CA VAL A 84 4.24 4.81 5.81
C VAL A 84 5.50 4.69 6.62
N ASP A 85 6.58 5.27 6.09
CA ASP A 85 7.84 5.30 6.79
C ASP A 85 7.69 6.23 8.00
N LEU A 86 6.87 5.82 8.97
CA LEU A 86 6.59 6.51 10.21
C LEU A 86 7.83 6.48 11.10
N VAL A 87 8.76 5.57 10.80
CA VAL A 87 10.00 5.40 11.55
C VAL A 87 10.92 6.56 11.20
N GLY A 88 11.13 7.46 12.15
CA GLY A 88 11.97 8.65 11.95
C GLY A 88 11.20 9.91 11.55
N GLN A 89 9.93 9.80 11.14
CA GLN A 89 9.06 10.96 11.00
C GLN A 89 8.57 11.44 12.37
N THR A 90 8.39 12.76 12.50
CA THR A 90 7.79 13.35 13.71
C THR A 90 6.28 13.19 13.70
N ILE A 91 5.66 13.19 14.88
CA ILE A 91 4.21 13.12 15.03
C ILE A 91 3.52 14.27 14.27
N ALA A 92 4.10 15.49 14.30
CA ALA A 92 3.58 16.62 13.53
C ALA A 92 3.57 16.35 12.02
N THR A 93 4.67 15.85 11.46
CA THR A 93 4.76 15.55 10.02
C THR A 93 3.75 14.47 9.62
N ILE A 94 3.56 13.44 10.44
CA ILE A 94 2.59 12.38 10.18
C ILE A 94 1.17 12.93 10.16
N VAL A 95 0.81 13.78 11.13
CA VAL A 95 -0.52 14.41 11.19
C VAL A 95 -0.73 15.39 10.04
N GLU A 96 0.29 16.14 9.62
CA GLU A 96 0.21 17.04 8.47
C GLU A 96 -0.08 16.30 7.17
N GLN A 97 0.58 15.15 6.97
CA GLN A 97 0.37 14.28 5.80
C GLN A 97 -0.95 13.50 5.90
N HIS A 98 -1.35 13.14 7.12
CA HIS A 98 -2.50 12.30 7.41
C HIS A 98 -3.30 12.80 8.62
N PRO A 99 -4.13 13.84 8.46
CA PRO A 99 -4.89 14.43 9.57
C PRO A 99 -5.83 13.44 10.28
N GLU A 100 -6.27 12.39 9.59
CA GLU A 100 -7.07 11.29 10.13
C GLU A 100 -6.37 10.50 11.25
N THR A 101 -5.04 10.59 11.37
CA THR A 101 -4.27 9.86 12.39
C THR A 101 -4.29 10.52 13.76
N MET A 102 -4.75 11.78 13.85
CA MET A 102 -4.78 12.54 15.11
C MET A 102 -5.55 11.84 16.26
N PRO A 103 -6.73 11.22 16.03
CA PRO A 103 -7.44 10.50 17.09
C PRO A 103 -6.63 9.31 17.64
N VAL A 104 -5.79 8.68 16.82
CA VAL A 104 -4.89 7.60 17.26
C VAL A 104 -3.87 8.13 18.26
N PHE A 105 -3.16 9.21 17.93
CA PHE A 105 -2.15 9.80 18.82
C PHE A 105 -2.77 10.27 20.14
N THR A 106 -3.94 10.91 20.06
CA THR A 106 -4.69 11.37 21.25
C THR A 106 -5.05 10.21 22.19
N LYS A 107 -5.42 9.03 21.64
CA LYS A 107 -5.70 7.83 22.43
C LYS A 107 -4.50 7.33 23.23
N PHE A 108 -3.28 7.58 22.76
CA PHE A 108 -2.04 7.25 23.45
C PHE A 108 -1.50 8.40 24.33
N GLY A 109 -2.24 9.52 24.44
CA GLY A 109 -1.80 10.70 25.17
C GLY A 109 -0.65 11.45 24.48
N LEU A 110 -0.47 11.25 23.18
CA LEU A 110 0.50 11.95 22.36
C LEU A 110 -0.22 13.08 21.63
N ASP A 111 0.04 14.32 22.05
CA ASP A 111 -0.53 15.50 21.41
C ASP A 111 0.57 16.32 20.71
N LEU A 112 0.14 17.24 19.82
CA LEU A 112 1.07 18.15 19.14
C LEU A 112 1.64 19.22 20.09
N CYS A 113 1.03 19.43 21.26
CA CYS A 113 1.43 20.48 22.20
C CYS A 113 2.73 20.12 22.93
N CYS A 114 2.95 18.84 23.26
CA CYS A 114 4.14 18.39 23.97
C CYS A 114 5.01 17.40 23.16
N GLY A 115 4.47 16.74 22.13
CA GLY A 115 5.14 15.66 21.40
C GLY A 115 5.31 15.85 19.89
N GLY A 116 4.81 16.95 19.31
CA GLY A 116 4.76 17.12 17.84
C GLY A 116 6.12 17.05 17.13
N GLY A 117 7.20 17.51 17.78
CA GLY A 117 8.56 17.45 17.24
C GLY A 117 9.29 16.13 17.44
N LEU A 118 8.70 15.18 18.18
CA LEU A 118 9.28 13.87 18.46
C LEU A 118 8.82 12.85 17.42
N THR A 119 9.65 11.85 17.18
CA THR A 119 9.22 10.65 16.46
C THR A 119 8.30 9.80 17.33
N ILE A 120 7.56 8.87 16.72
CA ILE A 120 6.74 7.91 17.48
C ILE A 120 7.59 7.15 18.50
N ASP A 121 8.81 6.77 18.14
CA ASP A 121 9.73 6.04 19.03
C ASP A 121 10.14 6.87 20.25
N GLN A 122 10.53 8.13 20.02
CA GLN A 122 10.92 9.05 21.07
C GLN A 122 9.75 9.39 22.01
N ALA A 123 8.59 9.70 21.43
CA ALA A 123 7.38 10.01 22.18
C ALA A 123 6.88 8.79 22.98
N ALA A 124 6.88 7.61 22.38
CA ALA A 124 6.52 6.38 23.07
C ALA A 124 7.45 6.11 24.26
N THR A 125 8.76 6.23 24.06
CA THR A 125 9.76 6.03 25.11
C THR A 125 9.57 7.03 26.25
N ALA A 126 9.35 8.31 25.95
CA ALA A 126 9.12 9.35 26.95
C ALA A 126 7.85 9.11 27.80
N HIS A 127 6.84 8.44 27.23
CA HIS A 127 5.57 8.12 27.88
C HIS A 127 5.51 6.69 28.45
N GLY A 128 6.59 5.91 28.38
CA GLY A 128 6.62 4.51 28.83
C GLY A 128 5.74 3.57 27.99
N LEU A 129 5.49 3.92 26.73
CA LEU A 129 4.70 3.15 25.77
C LEU A 129 5.62 2.35 24.84
N MET A 130 5.06 1.30 24.22
CA MET A 130 5.76 0.55 23.18
C MET A 130 5.55 1.21 21.80
N PRO A 131 6.62 1.66 21.10
CA PRO A 131 6.51 2.31 19.79
C PRO A 131 5.69 1.50 18.78
N GLN A 132 5.87 0.18 18.77
CA GLN A 132 5.18 -0.74 17.86
C GLN A 132 3.65 -0.76 18.05
N THR A 133 3.16 -0.49 19.27
CA THR A 133 1.72 -0.43 19.53
C THR A 133 1.09 0.79 18.87
N ILE A 134 1.79 1.93 18.92
CA ILE A 134 1.35 3.17 18.29
C ILE A 134 1.48 3.06 16.77
N LEU A 135 2.61 2.56 16.27
CA LEU A 135 2.85 2.33 14.83
C LEU A 135 1.77 1.45 14.21
N SER A 136 1.43 0.33 14.86
CA SER A 136 0.38 -0.57 14.36
C SER A 136 -1.01 0.08 14.37
N ALA A 137 -1.33 0.88 15.39
CA ALA A 137 -2.59 1.61 15.43
C ALA A 137 -2.69 2.72 14.35
N VAL A 138 -1.61 3.47 14.12
CA VAL A 138 -1.55 4.49 13.06
C VAL A 138 -1.68 3.84 11.68
N ARG A 139 -0.95 2.74 11.44
CA ARG A 139 -1.07 1.96 10.20
C ARG A 139 -2.50 1.43 9.98
N ALA A 140 -3.16 0.96 11.05
CA ALA A 140 -4.54 0.49 10.97
C ALA A 140 -5.50 1.62 10.58
N GLU A 141 -5.36 2.81 11.15
CA GLU A 141 -6.18 3.99 10.81
C GLU A 141 -5.99 4.40 9.35
N LEU A 142 -4.74 4.45 8.89
CA LEU A 142 -4.39 4.74 7.49
C LEU A 142 -4.88 3.67 6.51
N SER A 143 -5.18 2.45 6.99
CA SER A 143 -5.72 1.35 6.20
C SER A 143 -7.24 1.36 6.05
N GLN A 144 -7.96 2.21 6.80
CA GLN A 144 -9.42 2.29 6.72
C GLN A 144 -9.92 3.17 5.55
N LYS A 145 -9.03 3.65 4.67
CA LYS A 145 -9.33 4.50 3.52
C LYS A 145 -9.08 3.79 2.18
#